data_AF-A0A7C2QIZ4-F1
#
_entry.id   AF-A0A7C2QIZ4-F1
#
_cell.length_a   1.000
_cell.length_b   1.000
_cell.length_c   1.000
_cell.angle_alpha   90.00
_cell.angle_beta   90.00
_cell.angle_gamma   90.00
#
_symmetry.space_group_name_H-M   'P 1'
#
loop_
_entity.id
_entity.type
_entity.pdbx_description
1 polymer ?
#
loop_
_entity_poly.entity_id
_entity_poly.type
_entity_poly.pdbx_seq_one_letter_code
_entity_poly.pdbx_strand_id
1 'polypeptide(L)'
;MKVISTLTRPRFILTFLIAVILCQIAFLFLYRALAAEGVPTTLDMMTGFTPQAARDHIKLYSNEAFRLLNWFQMVDLVFPAAYGLMFAGLTARFLGTLRPGSPRLVLLALVAPVGAVFDLCENVGIFIMVRVFPESIILPARLTAVVGIVKYVLITAALLLCAGLGVALLVKRIRARA
;
A
#
# COMPACT_ATOMS: atom_id res chain seq x y z
N MET A 1 -4.25 24.79 -5.43
CA MET A 1 -5.65 24.57 -4.96
C MET A 1 -6.49 23.64 -5.85
N LYS A 2 -6.40 23.71 -7.20
CA LYS A 2 -7.20 22.83 -8.10
C LYS A 2 -7.03 21.33 -7.85
N VAL A 3 -5.79 20.84 -7.64
CA VAL A 3 -5.51 19.41 -7.38
C VAL A 3 -6.25 18.89 -6.13
N ILE A 4 -6.16 19.61 -5.01
CA ILE A 4 -6.85 19.25 -3.76
C ILE A 4 -8.37 19.21 -3.98
N SER A 5 -8.92 20.16 -4.76
CA SER A 5 -10.36 20.18 -5.05
C SER A 5 -10.85 19.00 -5.90
N THR A 6 -9.95 18.35 -6.66
CA THR A 6 -10.27 17.12 -7.40
C THR A 6 -10.21 15.90 -6.48
N LEU A 7 -9.16 15.80 -5.66
CA LEU A 7 -8.94 14.67 -4.73
C LEU A 7 -10.10 14.48 -3.73
N THR A 8 -10.73 15.57 -3.29
CA THR A 8 -11.79 15.52 -2.27
C THR A 8 -13.19 15.21 -2.84
N ARG A 9 -13.32 15.06 -4.17
CA ARG A 9 -14.60 14.74 -4.82
C ARG A 9 -15.05 13.31 -4.46
N PRO A 10 -16.32 13.09 -4.08
CA PRO A 10 -16.80 11.75 -3.75
C PRO A 10 -16.60 10.73 -4.88
N ARG A 11 -16.81 11.15 -6.14
CA ARG A 11 -16.62 10.29 -7.32
C ARG A 11 -15.16 9.85 -7.45
N PHE A 12 -14.21 10.75 -7.22
CA PHE A 12 -12.78 10.43 -7.24
C PHE A 12 -12.44 9.37 -6.19
N ILE A 13 -12.84 9.61 -4.94
CA ILE A 13 -12.62 8.68 -3.83
C ILE A 13 -13.27 7.32 -4.10
N LEU A 14 -14.50 7.32 -4.62
CA LEU A 14 -15.24 6.09 -4.95
C LEU A 14 -14.54 5.29 -6.05
N THR A 15 -14.06 5.94 -7.12
CA THR A 15 -13.30 5.28 -8.19
C THR A 15 -12.08 4.55 -7.64
N PHE A 16 -11.30 5.22 -6.77
CA PHE A 16 -10.12 4.59 -6.18
C PHE A 16 -10.45 3.54 -5.12
N LEU A 17 -11.54 3.69 -4.38
CA LEU A 17 -12.06 2.65 -3.50
C LEU A 17 -12.44 1.38 -4.28
N ILE A 18 -13.13 1.54 -5.41
CA ILE A 18 -13.46 0.42 -6.30
C ILE A 18 -12.17 -0.24 -6.80
N ALA A 19 -11.17 0.54 -7.24
CA ALA A 19 -9.89 0.01 -7.68
C ALA A 19 -9.17 -0.78 -6.57
N VAL A 20 -9.16 -0.27 -5.33
CA VAL A 20 -8.62 -0.98 -4.15
C VAL A 20 -9.34 -2.32 -3.94
N ILE A 21 -10.67 -2.33 -3.98
CA ILE A 21 -11.46 -3.56 -3.79
C ILE A 21 -11.15 -4.58 -4.89
N LEU A 22 -11.08 -4.14 -6.16
CA LEU A 22 -10.75 -5.02 -7.29
C LEU A 22 -9.34 -5.63 -7.15
N CYS A 23 -8.35 -4.84 -6.73
CA CYS A 23 -7.00 -5.34 -6.44
C CYS A 23 -7.01 -6.36 -5.31
N GLN A 24 -7.75 -6.11 -4.22
CA GLN A 24 -7.84 -7.05 -3.09
C GLN A 24 -8.51 -8.36 -3.48
N ILE A 25 -9.52 -8.32 -4.35
CA ILE A 25 -10.12 -9.52 -4.93
C ILE A 25 -9.07 -10.28 -5.76
N ALA A 26 -8.31 -9.57 -6.62
CA ALA A 26 -7.25 -10.19 -7.41
C ALA A 26 -6.17 -10.84 -6.52
N PHE A 27 -5.69 -10.14 -5.49
CA PHE A 27 -4.74 -10.68 -4.52
C PHE A 27 -5.29 -11.92 -3.83
N LEU A 28 -6.56 -11.93 -3.41
CA LEU A 28 -7.16 -13.11 -2.78
C LEU A 28 -7.05 -14.36 -3.66
N PHE A 29 -7.30 -14.23 -4.96
CA PHE A 29 -7.16 -15.35 -5.90
C PHE A 29 -5.69 -15.73 -6.12
N LEU A 30 -4.80 -14.74 -6.27
CA LEU A 30 -3.38 -14.99 -6.49
C LEU A 30 -2.68 -15.62 -5.28
N TYR A 31 -2.99 -15.18 -4.06
CA TYR A 31 -2.47 -15.80 -2.83
C TYR A 31 -2.91 -17.25 -2.69
N ARG A 32 -4.17 -17.56 -3.02
CA ARG A 32 -4.67 -18.94 -3.00
C ARG A 32 -3.94 -19.82 -4.03
N ALA A 33 -3.69 -19.29 -5.22
CA ALA A 33 -2.93 -19.99 -6.25
C ALA A 33 -1.46 -20.20 -5.85
N LEU A 34 -0.80 -19.18 -5.30
CA LEU A 34 0.57 -19.29 -4.79
C LEU A 34 0.68 -20.30 -3.64
N ALA A 35 -0.29 -20.29 -2.71
CA ALA A 35 -0.32 -21.26 -1.62
C ALA A 35 -0.47 -22.70 -2.13
N ALA A 36 -1.25 -22.92 -3.20
CA ALA A 36 -1.36 -24.23 -3.85
C ALA A 36 -0.05 -24.69 -4.49
N GLU A 37 0.81 -23.76 -4.92
CA GLU A 37 2.17 -24.00 -5.41
C GLU A 37 3.22 -24.13 -4.28
N GLY A 38 2.81 -24.17 -3.01
CA GLY A 38 3.71 -24.28 -1.87
C GLY A 38 4.39 -22.96 -1.45
N VAL A 39 3.89 -21.82 -1.94
CA VAL A 39 4.35 -20.48 -1.59
C VAL A 39 3.32 -19.83 -0.66
N PRO A 40 3.47 -19.94 0.68
CA PRO A 40 2.42 -19.57 1.63
C PRO A 40 2.22 -18.05 1.78
N THR A 41 3.19 -17.25 1.35
CA THR A 41 3.17 -15.78 1.44
C THR A 41 4.09 -15.20 0.36
N THR A 42 4.15 -13.88 0.25
CA THR A 42 5.06 -13.15 -0.64
C THR A 42 6.05 -12.34 0.18
N LEU A 43 7.16 -11.92 -0.44
CA LEU A 43 8.25 -11.21 0.27
C LEU A 43 7.80 -9.86 0.85
N ASP A 44 6.90 -9.14 0.18
CA ASP A 44 6.35 -7.84 0.59
C ASP A 44 5.46 -7.93 1.85
N MET A 45 4.99 -9.14 2.18
CA MET A 45 4.23 -9.44 3.40
C MET A 45 5.14 -9.87 4.56
N MET A 46 6.41 -10.18 4.29
CA MET A 46 7.38 -10.55 5.32
C MET A 46 8.01 -9.28 5.90
N THR A 47 7.47 -8.78 7.00
CA THR A 47 8.00 -7.56 7.61
C THR A 47 9.45 -7.74 8.09
N GLY A 48 10.38 -6.92 7.59
CA GLY A 48 11.75 -6.83 8.10
C GLY A 48 12.59 -8.11 7.88
N PHE A 49 12.34 -8.86 6.81
CA PHE A 49 13.05 -10.12 6.54
C PHE A 49 14.58 -9.95 6.45
N THR A 50 15.31 -11.02 6.75
CA THR A 50 16.76 -11.08 6.54
C THR A 50 17.09 -11.54 5.11
N PRO A 51 18.30 -11.28 4.59
CA PRO A 51 18.71 -11.82 3.28
C PRO A 51 18.62 -13.34 3.19
N GLN A 52 18.85 -14.05 4.29
CA GLN A 52 18.72 -15.50 4.32
C GLN A 52 17.26 -15.92 4.19
N ALA A 53 16.35 -15.29 4.95
CA ALA A 53 14.92 -15.54 4.84
C ALA A 53 14.40 -15.24 3.43
N ALA A 54 14.88 -14.16 2.79
CA ALA A 54 14.53 -13.84 1.40
C ALA A 54 14.99 -14.93 0.42
N ARG A 55 16.23 -15.43 0.56
CA ARG A 55 16.72 -16.54 -0.27
C ARG A 55 15.90 -17.80 -0.08
N ASP A 56 15.66 -18.19 1.16
CA ASP A 56 14.94 -19.42 1.47
C ASP A 56 13.49 -19.35 0.98
N HIS A 57 12.91 -18.15 0.96
CA HIS A 57 11.61 -17.92 0.38
C HIS A 57 11.62 -17.99 -1.16
N ILE A 58 12.58 -17.37 -1.84
CA ILE A 58 12.70 -17.43 -3.33
C ILE A 58 12.93 -18.87 -3.81
N LYS A 59 13.62 -19.70 -3.03
CA LYS A 59 13.80 -21.14 -3.34
C LYS A 59 12.49 -21.93 -3.43
N LEU A 60 11.40 -21.43 -2.84
CA LEU A 60 10.08 -22.07 -2.91
C LEU A 60 9.43 -21.87 -4.29
N TYR A 61 9.94 -20.96 -5.13
CA TYR A 61 9.27 -20.58 -6.36
C TYR A 61 9.44 -21.65 -7.44
N SER A 62 8.37 -22.38 -7.72
CA SER A 62 8.21 -23.22 -8.90
C SER A 62 8.07 -22.35 -10.17
N ASN A 63 8.24 -22.94 -11.36
CA ASN A 63 7.99 -22.24 -12.63
C ASN A 63 6.57 -21.63 -12.72
N GLU A 64 5.58 -22.31 -12.12
CA GLU A 64 4.21 -21.78 -12.06
C GLU A 64 4.07 -20.67 -11.02
N ALA A 65 4.72 -20.80 -9.87
CA ALA A 65 4.80 -19.71 -8.89
C ALA A 65 5.41 -18.44 -9.50
N PHE A 66 6.46 -18.56 -10.31
CA PHE A 66 7.02 -17.42 -11.05
C PHE A 66 5.99 -16.75 -11.98
N ARG A 67 5.18 -17.53 -12.69
CA ARG A 67 4.11 -16.99 -13.54
C ARG A 67 3.04 -16.25 -12.72
N LEU A 68 2.62 -16.82 -11.59
CA LEU A 68 1.67 -16.21 -10.68
C LEU A 68 2.21 -14.93 -10.05
N LEU A 69 3.50 -14.92 -9.67
CA LEU A 69 4.19 -13.74 -9.15
C LEU A 69 4.27 -12.61 -10.18
N ASN A 70 4.39 -12.90 -11.48
CA ASN A 70 4.32 -11.85 -12.50
C ASN A 70 2.94 -11.16 -12.52
N TRP A 71 1.86 -11.93 -12.41
CA TRP A 71 0.52 -11.35 -12.27
C TRP A 71 0.35 -10.58 -10.97
N PHE A 72 0.88 -11.11 -9.88
CA PHE A 72 0.92 -10.44 -8.58
C PHE A 72 1.60 -9.07 -8.67
N GLN A 73 2.77 -9.01 -9.29
CA GLN A 73 3.52 -7.77 -9.50
C GLN A 73 2.77 -6.74 -10.36
N MET A 74 1.94 -7.18 -11.31
CA MET A 74 1.09 -6.24 -12.08
C MET A 74 0.00 -5.62 -11.20
N VAL A 75 -0.60 -6.39 -10.30
CA VAL A 75 -1.58 -5.87 -9.34
C VAL A 75 -0.90 -4.95 -8.33
N ASP A 76 0.29 -5.33 -7.84
CA ASP A 76 1.15 -4.55 -6.94
C ASP A 76 1.66 -3.22 -7.52
N LEU A 77 1.65 -3.06 -8.85
CA LEU A 77 1.97 -1.77 -9.47
C LEU A 77 0.80 -0.79 -9.35
N VAL A 78 -0.43 -1.31 -9.43
CA VAL A 78 -1.66 -0.50 -9.44
C VAL A 78 -2.17 -0.23 -8.02
N PHE A 79 -2.05 -1.22 -7.14
CA PHE A 79 -2.63 -1.18 -5.81
C PHE A 79 -2.11 -0.01 -4.95
N PRO A 80 -0.80 0.30 -4.89
CA PRO A 80 -0.29 1.42 -4.12
C PRO A 80 -0.80 2.77 -4.59
N ALA A 81 -0.85 2.98 -5.91
CA ALA A 81 -1.44 4.18 -6.47
C ALA A 81 -2.92 4.30 -6.08
N ALA A 82 -3.65 3.19 -6.11
CA ALA A 82 -5.07 3.18 -5.78
C ALA A 82 -5.34 3.52 -4.31
N TYR A 83 -4.71 2.82 -3.36
CA TYR A 83 -4.93 3.13 -1.94
C TYR A 83 -4.34 4.50 -1.57
N GLY A 84 -3.18 4.86 -2.14
CA GLY A 84 -2.50 6.13 -1.87
C GLY A 84 -3.39 7.33 -2.20
N LEU A 85 -3.98 7.32 -3.41
CA LEU A 85 -4.89 8.38 -3.85
C LEU A 85 -6.23 8.36 -3.12
N MET A 86 -6.77 7.18 -2.81
CA MET A 86 -7.99 7.05 -2.01
C MET A 86 -7.82 7.69 -0.62
N PHE A 87 -6.78 7.30 0.12
CA PHE A 87 -6.52 7.81 1.47
C PHE A 87 -6.14 9.29 1.46
N ALA A 88 -5.43 9.77 0.43
CA ALA A 88 -5.17 11.20 0.27
C ALA A 88 -6.48 11.99 0.13
N GLY A 89 -7.39 11.53 -0.75
CA GLY A 89 -8.69 12.17 -0.96
C GLY A 89 -9.55 12.19 0.30
N LEU A 90 -9.64 11.06 1.01
CA LEU A 90 -10.36 10.96 2.29
C LEU A 90 -9.78 11.89 3.35
N THR A 91 -8.47 11.83 3.57
CA THR A 91 -7.77 12.64 4.58
C THR A 91 -7.93 14.12 4.31
N ALA A 92 -7.72 14.57 3.07
CA ALA A 92 -7.91 15.96 2.67
C ALA A 92 -9.36 16.42 2.85
N ARG A 93 -10.34 15.58 2.49
CA ARG A 93 -11.76 15.87 2.66
C ARG A 93 -12.13 16.00 4.13
N PHE A 94 -11.64 15.09 4.97
CA PHE A 94 -11.95 15.11 6.39
C PHE A 94 -11.34 16.32 7.10
N LEU A 95 -10.07 16.62 6.82
CA LEU A 95 -9.40 17.80 7.35
C LEU A 95 -10.05 19.11 6.88
N GLY A 96 -10.39 19.23 5.61
CA GLY A 96 -11.08 20.42 5.08
C GLY A 96 -12.43 20.67 5.77
N THR A 97 -13.09 19.61 6.25
CA THR A 97 -14.37 19.70 6.97
C THR A 97 -14.20 20.00 8.47
N LEU A 98 -13.17 19.43 9.11
CA LEU A 98 -12.91 19.61 10.55
C LEU A 98 -12.18 20.92 10.85
N ARG A 99 -11.23 21.31 10.00
CA ARG A 99 -10.31 22.44 10.19
C ARG A 99 -10.24 23.29 8.91
N PRO A 100 -11.36 23.95 8.53
CA PRO A 100 -11.34 24.87 7.39
C PRO A 100 -10.29 25.98 7.61
N GLY A 101 -9.61 26.38 6.54
CA GLY A 101 -8.59 27.45 6.61
C GLY A 101 -7.19 27.03 7.08
N SER A 102 -6.94 25.74 7.29
CA SER A 102 -5.61 25.22 7.70
C SER A 102 -4.87 24.50 6.56
N PRO A 103 -4.32 25.22 5.56
CA PRO A 103 -3.72 24.62 4.35
C PRO A 103 -2.53 23.71 4.67
N ARG A 104 -1.76 24.01 5.73
CA ARG A 104 -0.63 23.18 6.15
C ARG A 104 -1.06 21.80 6.65
N LEU A 105 -2.21 21.68 7.31
CA LEU A 105 -2.71 20.39 7.79
C LEU A 105 -3.10 19.48 6.62
N VAL A 106 -3.52 20.03 5.49
CA VAL A 106 -3.84 19.25 4.29
C VAL A 106 -2.61 18.50 3.75
N LEU A 107 -1.38 18.92 4.08
CA LEU A 107 -0.18 18.17 3.74
C LEU A 107 -0.13 16.77 4.40
N LEU A 108 -0.87 16.55 5.49
CA LEU A 108 -1.01 15.22 6.09
C LEU A 108 -1.70 14.23 5.14
N ALA A 109 -2.43 14.71 4.12
CA ALA A 109 -2.97 13.85 3.06
C ALA A 109 -1.88 13.24 2.17
N LEU A 110 -0.63 13.73 2.23
CA LEU A 110 0.50 13.17 1.49
C LEU A 110 1.11 11.93 2.15
N VAL A 111 0.77 11.62 3.41
CA VAL A 111 1.34 10.45 4.12
C VAL A 111 1.06 9.15 3.36
N ALA A 112 -0.19 8.94 2.91
CA ALA A 112 -0.55 7.76 2.12
C ALA A 112 0.15 7.68 0.75
N PRO A 113 0.14 8.74 -0.09
CA PRO A 113 0.90 8.75 -1.34
C PRO A 113 2.40 8.50 -1.16
N VAL A 114 3.02 9.05 -0.12
CA VAL A 114 4.44 8.78 0.16
C VAL A 114 4.62 7.31 0.55
N GLY A 115 3.75 6.75 1.39
CA GLY A 115 3.75 5.32 1.70
C GLY A 115 3.63 4.44 0.44
N ALA A 116 2.76 4.82 -0.50
CA ALA A 116 2.59 4.14 -1.78
C ALA A 116 3.84 4.19 -2.67
N VAL A 117 4.64 5.26 -2.61
CA VAL A 117 5.94 5.30 -3.30
C VAL A 117 6.91 4.30 -2.69
N PHE A 118 6.98 4.20 -1.36
CA PHE A 118 7.83 3.21 -0.69
C PHE A 118 7.39 1.77 -0.99
N ASP A 119 6.09 1.53 -1.12
CA ASP A 119 5.51 0.26 -1.57
C ASP A 119 6.04 -0.12 -2.96
N LEU A 120 5.96 0.80 -3.93
CA LEU A 120 6.49 0.58 -5.27
C LEU A 120 8.02 0.35 -5.27
N CYS A 121 8.76 1.09 -4.44
CA CYS A 121 10.20 0.89 -4.28
C CYS A 121 10.54 -0.50 -3.71
N GLU A 122 9.75 -1.01 -2.77
CA GLU A 122 9.91 -2.35 -2.22
C GLU A 122 9.70 -3.41 -3.30
N ASN A 123 8.62 -3.27 -4.08
CA ASN A 123 8.27 -4.20 -5.16
C ASN A 123 9.35 -4.24 -6.24
N VAL A 124 9.95 -3.09 -6.58
CA VAL A 124 11.13 -3.03 -7.45
C VAL A 124 12.30 -3.81 -6.84
N GLY A 125 12.57 -3.65 -5.54
CA GLY A 125 13.62 -4.40 -4.87
C GLY A 125 13.38 -5.91 -4.84
N ILE A 126 12.12 -6.34 -4.66
CA ILE A 126 11.71 -7.76 -4.76
C ILE A 126 11.96 -8.28 -6.17
N PHE A 127 11.52 -7.54 -7.19
CA PHE A 127 11.76 -7.90 -8.59
C PHE A 127 13.26 -8.07 -8.89
N ILE A 128 14.10 -7.15 -8.41
CA ILE A 128 15.56 -7.25 -8.54
C ILE A 128 16.08 -8.53 -7.88
N MET A 129 15.69 -8.81 -6.62
CA MET A 129 16.12 -10.03 -5.91
C MET A 129 15.79 -11.30 -6.68
N VAL A 130 14.58 -11.38 -7.23
CA VAL A 130 14.11 -12.53 -8.02
C VAL A 130 14.93 -12.68 -9.31
N ARG A 131 15.32 -11.57 -9.95
CA ARG A 131 16.10 -11.57 -11.20
C ARG A 131 17.56 -11.95 -11.02
N VAL A 132 18.18 -11.57 -9.91
CA VAL A 132 19.60 -11.85 -9.66
C VAL A 132 19.82 -13.16 -8.89
N PHE A 133 18.77 -13.80 -8.38
CA PHE A 133 18.90 -15.10 -7.71
C PHE A 133 19.39 -16.19 -8.70
N PRO A 134 20.32 -17.10 -8.33
CA PRO A 134 20.87 -17.36 -6.99
C PRO A 134 22.13 -16.56 -6.61
N GLU A 135 22.49 -15.52 -7.35
CA GLU A 135 23.64 -14.67 -7.03
C GLU A 135 23.42 -13.87 -5.72
N SER A 136 24.29 -12.91 -5.43
CA SER A 136 24.26 -12.19 -4.16
C SER A 136 23.05 -11.24 -4.05
N ILE A 137 21.99 -11.71 -3.40
CA ILE A 137 20.81 -10.88 -3.06
C ILE A 137 20.99 -10.03 -1.78
N ILE A 138 22.18 -10.02 -1.16
CA ILE A 138 22.38 -9.46 0.18
C ILE A 138 22.01 -7.97 0.24
N LEU A 139 22.55 -7.17 -0.68
CA LEU A 139 22.31 -5.73 -0.69
C LEU A 139 20.85 -5.40 -1.08
N PRO A 140 20.27 -5.94 -2.17
CA PRO A 140 18.87 -5.75 -2.48
C PRO A 140 17.94 -6.14 -1.32
N ALA A 141 18.15 -7.31 -0.69
CA ALA A 141 17.32 -7.77 0.41
C ALA A 141 17.33 -6.81 1.62
N ARG A 142 18.50 -6.29 1.99
CA ARG A 142 18.60 -5.32 3.11
C ARG A 142 17.88 -4.02 2.78
N LEU A 143 18.06 -3.49 1.57
CA LEU A 143 17.40 -2.25 1.15
C LEU A 143 15.89 -2.43 1.08
N THR A 144 15.42 -3.52 0.45
CA THR A 144 13.99 -3.86 0.38
C THR A 144 13.38 -4.01 1.76
N ALA A 145 14.02 -4.70 2.69
CA ALA A 145 13.50 -4.87 4.04
C ALA A 145 13.35 -3.52 4.79
N VAL A 146 14.32 -2.60 4.66
CA VAL A 146 14.23 -1.26 5.25
C VAL A 146 13.10 -0.45 4.60
N VAL A 147 13.02 -0.47 3.27
CA VAL A 147 11.94 0.19 2.51
C VAL A 147 10.57 -0.35 2.93
N GLY A 148 10.44 -1.68 3.09
CA GLY A 148 9.21 -2.32 3.56
C GLY A 148 8.81 -1.90 4.97
N ILE A 149 9.77 -1.74 5.90
CA ILE A 149 9.47 -1.20 7.24
C ILE A 149 8.95 0.24 7.14
N VAL A 150 9.59 1.09 6.35
CA VAL A 150 9.16 2.49 6.14
C VAL A 150 7.77 2.54 5.50
N LYS A 151 7.51 1.69 4.50
CA LYS A 151 6.18 1.49 3.89
C LYS A 151 5.15 1.21 4.98
N TYR A 152 5.35 0.16 5.79
CA TYR A 152 4.39 -0.22 6.81
C TYR A 152 4.11 0.90 7.81
N VAL A 153 5.13 1.60 8.29
CA VAL A 153 4.96 2.74 9.20
C VAL A 153 4.08 3.83 8.56
N LEU A 154 4.34 4.19 7.30
CA LEU A 154 3.58 5.23 6.59
C LEU A 154 2.13 4.80 6.31
N ILE A 155 1.91 3.57 5.86
CA ILE A 155 0.57 3.04 5.60
C ILE A 155 -0.23 2.97 6.90
N THR A 156 0.35 2.45 7.98
CA THR A 156 -0.30 2.41 9.30
C THR A 156 -0.61 3.82 9.79
N ALA A 157 0.31 4.77 9.67
CA ALA A 157 0.08 6.16 10.04
C ALA A 157 -1.07 6.78 9.23
N ALA A 158 -1.12 6.55 7.91
CA ALA A 158 -2.20 7.03 7.06
C ALA A 158 -3.56 6.43 7.44
N LEU A 159 -3.61 5.12 7.72
CA LEU A 159 -4.83 4.43 8.14
C LEU A 159 -5.35 4.99 9.48
N LEU A 160 -4.48 5.11 10.48
CA LEU A 160 -4.83 5.65 11.80
C LEU A 160 -5.28 7.11 11.71
N LEU A 161 -4.58 7.92 10.91
CA LEU A 161 -4.96 9.31 10.66
C LEU A 161 -6.36 9.39 10.03
N CYS A 162 -6.60 8.65 8.95
CA CYS A 162 -7.87 8.66 8.25
C CYS A 162 -9.02 8.17 9.15
N ALA A 163 -8.80 7.10 9.90
CA ALA A 163 -9.77 6.56 10.85
C ALA A 163 -10.09 7.56 11.97
N GLY A 164 -9.06 8.13 12.61
CA GLY A 164 -9.22 9.11 13.68
C GLY A 164 -9.99 10.36 13.22
N LEU A 165 -9.67 10.87 12.03
CA LEU A 165 -10.41 11.99 11.43
C LEU A 165 -11.87 11.62 11.10
N GLY A 166 -12.11 10.40 10.61
CA GLY A 166 -13.45 9.88 10.36
C GLY A 166 -14.30 9.81 11.63
N VAL A 167 -13.74 9.28 12.73
CA VAL A 167 -14.38 9.23 14.05
C VAL A 167 -14.67 10.64 14.57
N ALA A 168 -13.69 11.55 14.50
CA ALA A 168 -13.88 12.94 14.93
C ALA A 168 -15.02 13.65 14.17
N LEU A 169 -15.15 13.39 12.86
CA LEU A 169 -16.26 13.89 12.06
C LEU A 169 -17.61 13.31 12.47
N LEU A 170 -17.66 12.00 12.73
CA LEU A 170 -18.88 11.34 13.18
C LEU A 170 -19.35 11.92 14.51
N VAL A 171 -18.45 12.06 15.49
CA VAL A 171 -18.73 12.67 16.79
C VAL A 171 -19.25 14.10 16.64
N LYS A 172 -18.58 14.93 15.80
CA LYS A 172 -19.03 16.30 15.51
C LYS A 172 -20.46 16.33 14.95
N ARG A 173 -20.80 15.40 14.05
CA ARG A 173 -22.14 15.31 13.43
C ARG A 173 -23.21 14.86 14.41
N ILE A 174 -22.90 13.92 15.29
CA ILE A 174 -23.84 13.46 16.32
C ILE A 174 -24.14 14.61 17.30
N ARG A 175 -23.10 15.31 17.77
CA ARG A 175 -23.25 16.45 18.69
C ARG A 175 -24.00 17.65 18.08
N ALA A 176 -23.94 17.84 16.77
CA ALA A 176 -24.67 18.92 16.10
C ALA A 176 -26.17 18.60 15.87
N ARG A 177 -26.59 17.35 16.11
CA ARG A 177 -27.98 16.90 15.97
C ARG A 177 -28.70 16.70 17.32
N ALA A 178 -27.95 16.70 18.42
CA ALA A 178 -28.44 16.67 19.78
C ALA A 178 -28.63 18.11 20.27
#